data_AF-A0A1Y1XAA0-F1
#
_entry.id   AF-A0A1Y1XAA0-F1
#
_cell.length_a   1.000
_cell.length_b   1.000
_cell.length_c   1.000
_cell.angle_alpha   90.00
_cell.angle_beta   90.00
_cell.angle_gamma   90.00
#
_symmetry.space_group_name_H-M   'P 1'
#
loop_
_entity.id
_entity.type
_entity.pdbx_description
1 polymer ?
#
loop_
_entity_poly.entity_id
_entity_poly.type
_entity_poly.pdbx_seq_one_letter_code
_entity_poly.pdbx_strand_id
1 'polypeptide(L)'
;MSDKESDDNKEITGSKKLSQKERRLERLKKFKKLQERLDDSINENRKDVYEEHSKSKENPKEEARQERKRRKAEILLDKKLAEENDIDYERKRALEYTIEDVERWEKKQKKKAKRADTGFTDYAQIAAKKYKKQINEFKPNLQEYNKQKQMALLSSLNTGDTSDFYRDANSTAYASIDSKPSTEAVNRLVKDLEKQVERRNKFSRRRRWDDDAEVTYINERNMRFNKKLSRAYDKYTEEIKANLERGTAL
;
A
#
# COMPACT_ATOMS: atom_id res chain seq x y z
N MET A 1 10.22 -33.43 -7.15
CA MET A 1 9.89 -34.86 -7.12
C MET A 1 9.89 -35.34 -8.55
N SER A 2 10.92 -36.13 -8.91
CA SER A 2 10.91 -37.06 -10.05
C SER A 2 10.54 -36.47 -11.42
N ASP A 3 11.48 -35.78 -12.06
CA ASP A 3 11.53 -35.65 -13.52
C ASP A 3 11.70 -37.06 -14.12
N LYS A 4 10.61 -37.63 -14.62
CA LYS A 4 10.66 -38.83 -15.47
C LYS A 4 10.70 -38.37 -16.91
N GLU A 5 11.91 -38.09 -17.37
CA GLU A 5 12.26 -38.10 -18.79
C GLU A 5 11.79 -39.44 -19.38
N SER A 6 10.87 -39.35 -20.33
CA SER A 6 10.37 -40.49 -21.09
C SER A 6 11.41 -40.90 -22.13
N ASP A 7 12.31 -41.78 -21.70
CA ASP A 7 13.13 -42.65 -22.54
C ASP A 7 12.21 -43.61 -23.31
N ASP A 8 11.76 -43.20 -24.50
CA ASP A 8 11.07 -44.08 -25.45
C ASP A 8 11.43 -43.68 -26.89
N ASN A 9 12.74 -43.55 -27.15
CA ASN A 9 13.29 -43.43 -28.50
C ASN A 9 14.25 -44.60 -28.75
N LYS A 10 13.71 -45.83 -28.69
CA LYS A 10 14.37 -47.02 -29.22
C LYS A 10 13.91 -47.24 -30.66
N GLU A 11 14.82 -46.95 -31.58
CA GLU A 11 14.76 -47.37 -32.97
C GLU A 11 14.51 -48.88 -33.05
N ILE A 12 13.43 -49.28 -33.72
CA ILE A 12 13.20 -50.66 -34.15
C ILE A 12 13.43 -50.70 -35.66
N THR A 13 14.69 -50.89 -36.02
CA THR A 13 15.10 -51.39 -37.33
C THR A 13 14.76 -52.88 -37.40
N GLY A 14 13.92 -53.26 -38.37
CA GLY A 14 13.55 -54.67 -38.58
C GLY A 14 12.12 -54.83 -39.09
N SER A 15 11.93 -54.74 -40.42
CA SER A 15 10.64 -54.96 -41.05
C SER A 15 10.24 -56.44 -41.03
N LYS A 16 9.70 -56.95 -39.90
CA LYS A 16 8.84 -58.13 -39.93
C LYS A 16 7.53 -57.73 -40.60
N LYS A 17 7.17 -58.40 -41.70
CA LYS A 17 5.88 -58.21 -42.39
C LYS A 17 4.75 -58.70 -41.47
N LEU A 18 4.30 -57.82 -40.56
CA LEU A 18 3.13 -58.05 -39.71
C LEU A 18 1.93 -58.42 -40.58
N SER A 19 1.18 -59.42 -40.12
CA SER A 19 -0.06 -59.84 -40.76
C SER A 19 -1.03 -58.66 -40.86
N GLN A 20 -1.87 -58.64 -41.89
CA GLN A 20 -2.82 -57.55 -42.12
C GLN A 20 -3.77 -57.33 -40.93
N LYS A 21 -4.02 -58.39 -40.12
CA LYS A 21 -4.73 -58.32 -38.84
C LYS A 21 -3.96 -57.55 -37.77
N GLU A 22 -2.67 -57.80 -37.60
CA GLU A 22 -1.83 -57.16 -36.58
C GLU A 22 -1.64 -55.67 -36.87
N ARG A 23 -1.42 -55.31 -38.15
CA ARG A 23 -1.38 -53.91 -38.61
C ARG A 23 -2.70 -53.16 -38.40
N ARG A 24 -3.83 -53.87 -38.40
CA ARG A 24 -5.16 -53.29 -38.12
C ARG A 24 -5.33 -53.08 -36.61
N LEU A 25 -4.83 -54.02 -35.81
CA LEU A 25 -4.87 -53.96 -34.34
C LEU A 25 -3.95 -52.86 -33.78
N GLU A 26 -2.75 -52.68 -34.33
CA GLU A 26 -1.86 -51.57 -34.00
C GLU A 26 -2.46 -50.20 -34.37
N ARG A 27 -3.10 -50.11 -35.55
CA ARG A 27 -3.84 -48.91 -35.95
C ARG A 27 -5.00 -48.59 -35.00
N LEU A 28 -5.73 -49.61 -34.54
CA LEU A 28 -6.80 -49.44 -33.55
C LEU A 28 -6.25 -48.99 -32.18
N LYS A 29 -5.12 -49.56 -31.73
CA LYS A 29 -4.45 -49.12 -30.50
C LYS A 29 -3.98 -47.67 -30.59
N LYS A 30 -3.38 -47.28 -31.72
CA LYS A 30 -2.96 -45.89 -31.98
C LYS A 30 -4.17 -44.95 -32.03
N PHE A 31 -5.27 -45.37 -32.63
CA PHE A 31 -6.52 -44.61 -32.67
C PHE A 31 -7.11 -44.40 -31.27
N LYS A 32 -7.16 -45.44 -30.43
CA LYS A 32 -7.59 -45.32 -29.04
C LYS A 32 -6.71 -44.37 -28.23
N LYS A 33 -5.39 -44.48 -28.38
CA LYS A 33 -4.44 -43.55 -27.74
C LYS A 33 -4.61 -42.11 -28.21
N LEU A 34 -5.01 -41.90 -29.46
CA LEU A 34 -5.36 -40.57 -29.97
C LEU A 34 -6.70 -40.07 -29.42
N GLN A 35 -7.69 -40.94 -29.25
CA GLN A 35 -8.97 -40.60 -28.61
C GLN A 35 -8.77 -40.21 -27.15
N GLU A 36 -7.99 -40.99 -26.37
CA GLU A 36 -7.66 -40.67 -24.98
C GLU A 36 -6.99 -39.30 -24.86
N ARG A 37 -5.99 -39.03 -25.71
CA ARG A 37 -5.34 -37.70 -25.75
C ARG A 37 -6.29 -36.57 -26.12
N LEU A 38 -7.26 -36.84 -26.98
CA LEU A 38 -8.27 -35.86 -27.39
C LEU A 38 -9.21 -35.58 -26.21
N ASP A 39 -9.68 -36.61 -25.51
CA ASP A 39 -10.51 -36.49 -24.31
C ASP A 39 -9.78 -35.77 -23.17
N ASP A 40 -8.50 -36.08 -22.94
CA ASP A 40 -7.64 -35.39 -21.97
C ASP A 40 -7.53 -33.89 -22.31
N SER A 41 -7.25 -33.57 -23.58
CA SER A 41 -7.15 -32.17 -24.02
C SER A 41 -8.47 -31.40 -23.89
N ILE A 42 -9.61 -32.06 -24.13
CA ILE A 42 -10.93 -31.46 -23.93
C ILE A 42 -11.17 -31.19 -22.45
N ASN A 43 -10.81 -32.13 -21.58
CA ASN A 43 -10.96 -31.98 -20.13
C ASN A 43 -10.06 -30.89 -19.57
N GLU A 44 -8.80 -30.81 -19.99
CA GLU A 44 -7.87 -29.74 -19.63
C GLU A 44 -8.37 -28.37 -20.10
N ASN A 45 -8.75 -28.24 -21.38
CA ASN A 45 -9.32 -27.00 -21.89
C ASN A 45 -10.58 -26.58 -21.13
N ARG A 46 -11.46 -27.53 -20.79
CA ARG A 46 -12.67 -27.27 -20.01
C ARG A 46 -12.33 -26.79 -18.59
N LYS A 47 -11.33 -27.42 -17.97
CA LYS A 47 -10.84 -27.03 -16.64
C LYS A 47 -10.25 -25.62 -16.66
N ASP A 48 -9.41 -25.31 -17.62
CA ASP A 48 -8.79 -23.98 -17.78
C ASP A 48 -9.85 -22.89 -18.00
N VAL A 49 -10.86 -23.16 -18.83
CA VAL A 49 -11.99 -22.24 -19.03
C VAL A 49 -12.75 -22.00 -17.72
N TYR A 50 -12.99 -23.03 -16.91
CA TYR A 50 -13.61 -22.87 -15.60
C TYR A 50 -12.73 -22.12 -14.61
N GLU A 51 -11.41 -22.34 -14.62
CA GLU A 51 -10.46 -21.64 -13.75
C GLU A 51 -10.38 -20.15 -14.12
N GLU A 52 -10.25 -19.79 -15.39
CA GLU A 52 -10.28 -18.40 -15.86
C GLU A 52 -11.63 -17.72 -15.55
N HIS A 53 -12.73 -18.44 -15.72
CA HIS A 53 -14.05 -17.95 -15.33
C HIS A 53 -14.22 -17.80 -13.82
N SER A 54 -13.50 -18.60 -13.01
CA SER A 54 -13.50 -18.47 -11.55
C SER A 54 -12.63 -17.28 -11.12
N LYS A 55 -11.41 -17.15 -11.66
CA LYS A 55 -10.51 -16.01 -11.43
C LYS A 55 -11.14 -14.67 -11.81
N SER A 56 -11.89 -14.62 -12.92
CA SER A 56 -12.59 -13.40 -13.33
C SER A 56 -13.75 -13.01 -12.41
N LYS A 57 -14.32 -13.96 -11.65
CA LYS A 57 -15.33 -13.71 -10.63
C LYS A 57 -14.74 -13.33 -9.27
N GLU A 58 -13.48 -13.68 -9.01
CA GLU A 58 -12.82 -13.36 -7.76
C GLU A 58 -12.52 -11.86 -7.68
N ASN A 59 -13.17 -11.20 -6.72
CA ASN A 59 -12.85 -9.82 -6.40
C ASN A 59 -11.73 -9.81 -5.34
N PRO A 60 -10.54 -9.23 -5.63
CA PRO A 60 -9.42 -9.20 -4.69
C PRO A 60 -9.78 -8.57 -3.33
N LYS A 61 -10.78 -7.68 -3.29
CA LYS A 61 -11.26 -7.08 -2.03
C LYS A 61 -12.04 -8.07 -1.18
N GLU A 62 -12.81 -8.96 -1.80
CA GLU A 62 -13.58 -9.98 -1.10
C GLU A 62 -12.66 -11.07 -0.57
N GLU A 63 -11.69 -11.50 -1.37
CA GLU A 63 -10.66 -12.45 -0.94
C GLU A 63 -9.91 -11.94 0.30
N ALA A 64 -9.39 -10.71 0.26
CA ALA A 64 -8.74 -10.08 1.41
C ALA A 64 -9.68 -9.95 2.63
N ARG A 65 -11.00 -9.82 2.42
CA ARG A 65 -11.99 -9.81 3.50
C ARG A 65 -12.16 -11.20 4.10
N GLN A 66 -12.21 -12.25 3.27
CA GLN A 66 -12.32 -13.64 3.73
C GLN A 66 -11.05 -14.08 4.46
N GLU A 67 -9.87 -13.74 3.95
CA GLU A 67 -8.59 -14.00 4.62
C GLU A 67 -8.54 -13.35 6.01
N ARG A 68 -8.97 -12.09 6.14
CA ARG A 68 -9.10 -11.43 7.45
C ARG A 68 -10.06 -12.15 8.39
N LYS A 69 -11.15 -12.73 7.88
CA LYS A 69 -12.10 -13.52 8.69
C LYS A 69 -11.47 -14.85 9.12
N ARG A 70 -10.77 -15.55 8.21
CA ARG A 70 -10.05 -16.79 8.50
C ARG A 70 -9.00 -16.58 9.58
N ARG A 71 -8.15 -15.57 9.43
CA ARG A 71 -7.14 -15.21 10.44
C ARG A 71 -7.75 -14.87 11.80
N LYS A 72 -8.90 -14.20 11.83
CA LYS A 72 -9.62 -13.95 13.09
C LYS A 72 -10.19 -15.23 13.71
N ALA A 73 -10.70 -16.14 12.88
CA ALA A 73 -11.20 -17.43 13.32
C ALA A 73 -10.07 -18.30 13.89
N GLU A 74 -8.90 -18.33 13.24
CA GLU A 74 -7.68 -18.99 13.73
C GLU A 74 -7.26 -18.42 15.10
N ILE A 75 -7.16 -17.09 15.23
CA ILE A 75 -6.83 -16.46 16.52
C ILE A 75 -7.86 -16.82 17.61
N LEU A 76 -9.16 -16.88 17.28
CA LEU A 76 -10.19 -17.28 18.22
C LEU A 76 -10.11 -18.76 18.59
N LEU A 77 -9.78 -19.63 17.63
CA LEU A 77 -9.54 -21.05 17.86
C LEU A 77 -8.34 -21.22 18.80
N ASP A 78 -7.21 -20.58 18.52
CA ASP A 78 -6.01 -20.68 19.35
C ASP A 78 -6.24 -20.17 20.78
N LYS A 79 -7.06 -19.12 20.93
CA LYS A 79 -7.50 -18.63 22.24
C LYS A 79 -8.34 -19.68 22.99
N LYS A 80 -9.32 -20.28 22.32
CA LYS A 80 -10.12 -21.36 22.92
C LYS A 80 -9.28 -22.55 23.33
N LEU A 81 -8.34 -22.98 22.48
CA LEU A 81 -7.42 -24.06 22.82
C LEU A 81 -6.52 -23.67 24.00
N ALA A 82 -6.07 -22.42 24.09
CA ALA A 82 -5.29 -21.96 25.24
C ALA A 82 -6.12 -21.98 26.53
N GLU A 83 -7.38 -21.55 26.48
CA GLU A 83 -8.35 -21.62 27.59
C GLU A 83 -8.63 -23.07 28.02
N GLU A 84 -8.86 -23.98 27.06
CA GLU A 84 -9.09 -25.41 27.33
C GLU A 84 -7.88 -26.12 27.96
N ASN A 85 -6.66 -25.62 27.70
CA ASN A 85 -5.42 -26.15 28.27
C ASN A 85 -4.97 -25.39 29.53
N ASP A 86 -5.75 -24.43 30.03
CA ASP A 86 -5.40 -23.54 31.17
C ASP A 86 -4.08 -22.75 30.97
N ILE A 87 -3.73 -22.41 29.73
CA ILE A 87 -2.54 -21.64 29.38
C ILE A 87 -2.92 -20.20 29.04
N ASP A 88 -2.20 -19.22 29.57
CA ASP A 88 -2.37 -17.81 29.16
C ASP A 88 -1.93 -17.61 27.69
N TYR A 89 -2.90 -17.35 26.82
CA TYR A 89 -2.71 -17.10 25.39
C TYR A 89 -1.74 -15.96 25.11
N GLU A 90 -1.80 -14.86 25.88
CA GLU A 90 -0.95 -13.70 25.63
C GLU A 90 0.50 -14.01 26.01
N ARG A 91 0.72 -14.81 27.05
CA ARG A 91 2.04 -15.30 27.43
C ARG A 91 2.62 -16.26 26.38
N LYS A 92 1.81 -17.20 25.86
CA LYS A 92 2.22 -18.10 24.77
C LYS A 92 2.62 -17.31 23.52
N ARG A 93 1.81 -16.31 23.14
CA ARG A 93 2.11 -15.43 22.00
C ARG A 93 3.37 -14.59 22.23
N ALA A 94 3.61 -14.12 23.45
CA ALA A 94 4.80 -13.35 23.77
C ALA A 94 6.10 -14.15 23.58
N LEU A 95 6.07 -15.47 23.79
CA LEU A 95 7.20 -16.35 23.55
C LEU A 95 7.54 -16.53 22.07
N GLU A 96 6.57 -16.30 21.17
CA GLU A 96 6.79 -16.38 19.72
C GLU A 96 7.49 -15.15 19.15
N TYR A 97 7.57 -14.04 19.89
CA TYR A 97 8.26 -12.85 19.42
C TYR A 97 9.77 -13.04 19.42
N THR A 98 10.36 -12.98 18.23
CA THR A 98 11.82 -12.97 18.07
C THR A 98 12.40 -11.60 18.43
N ILE A 99 13.68 -11.58 18.82
CA ILE A 99 14.40 -10.33 19.13
C ILE A 99 14.35 -9.38 17.92
N GLU A 100 14.53 -9.89 16.71
CA GLU A 100 14.48 -9.08 15.49
C GLU A 100 13.10 -8.45 15.25
N ASP A 101 12.01 -9.16 15.54
CA ASP A 101 10.66 -8.63 15.37
C ASP A 101 10.37 -7.51 16.35
N VAL A 102 10.83 -7.66 17.60
CA VAL A 102 10.76 -6.61 18.63
C VAL A 102 11.57 -5.40 18.20
N GLU A 103 12.81 -5.56 17.75
CA GLU A 103 13.64 -4.44 17.28
C GLU A 103 13.02 -3.70 16.08
N ARG A 104 12.47 -4.45 15.11
CA ARG A 104 11.75 -3.86 13.97
C ARG A 104 10.52 -3.07 14.45
N TRP A 105 9.78 -3.62 15.43
CA TRP A 105 8.63 -2.96 16.02
C TRP A 105 9.02 -1.69 16.77
N GLU A 106 10.03 -1.73 17.62
CA GLU A 106 10.55 -0.57 18.35
C GLU A 106 11.06 0.51 17.40
N LYS A 107 11.79 0.13 16.35
CA LYS A 107 12.23 1.05 15.29
C LYS A 107 11.04 1.72 14.61
N LYS A 108 9.94 1.00 14.40
CA LYS A 108 8.68 1.55 13.86
C LYS A 108 8.01 2.49 14.85
N GLN A 109 7.93 2.13 16.14
CA GLN A 109 7.37 3.01 17.17
C GLN A 109 8.19 4.28 17.35
N LYS A 110 9.52 4.19 17.40
CA LYS A 110 10.43 5.34 17.47
C LYS A 110 10.26 6.27 16.28
N LYS A 111 10.12 5.73 15.06
CA LYS A 111 9.79 6.52 13.85
C LYS A 111 8.42 7.20 13.96
N LYS A 112 7.42 6.52 14.53
CA LYS A 112 6.08 7.07 14.74
C LYS A 112 6.10 8.20 15.77
N ALA A 113 6.77 8.00 16.90
CA ALA A 113 6.96 9.02 17.94
C ALA A 113 7.66 10.27 17.39
N LYS A 114 8.75 10.10 16.63
CA LYS A 114 9.43 11.21 15.94
C LYS A 114 8.54 11.98 14.95
N ARG A 115 7.53 11.32 14.39
CA ARG A 115 6.59 11.94 13.42
C ARG A 115 5.34 12.51 14.09
N ALA A 116 5.09 12.20 15.36
CA ALA A 116 3.95 12.71 16.10
C ALA A 116 3.96 14.25 16.09
N ASP A 117 2.77 14.85 16.10
CA ASP A 117 2.62 16.31 16.24
C ASP A 117 2.61 16.64 17.73
N THR A 118 3.70 17.22 18.23
CA THR A 118 3.86 17.63 19.64
C THR A 118 3.37 19.07 19.89
N GLY A 119 2.87 19.76 18.86
CA GLY A 119 2.41 21.15 18.93
C GLY A 119 3.00 22.02 17.82
N PHE A 120 2.56 23.26 17.74
CA PHE A 120 3.17 24.29 16.90
C PHE A 120 4.43 24.82 17.59
N THR A 121 5.54 24.84 16.87
CA THR A 121 6.82 25.39 17.33
C THR A 121 7.20 26.61 16.50
N ASP A 122 7.56 26.39 15.23
CA ASP A 122 7.98 27.41 14.27
C ASP A 122 7.49 27.07 12.86
N TYR A 123 7.28 28.10 12.04
CA TYR A 123 6.87 27.98 10.65
C TYR A 123 7.91 27.26 9.78
N ALA A 124 9.22 27.49 10.01
CA ALA A 124 10.25 26.82 9.23
C ALA A 124 10.30 25.32 9.54
N GLN A 125 10.15 24.94 10.81
CA GLN A 125 10.08 23.54 11.22
C GLN A 125 8.85 22.82 10.61
N ILE A 126 7.70 23.49 10.58
CA ILE A 126 6.48 22.96 9.96
C ILE A 126 6.65 22.82 8.44
N ALA A 127 7.25 23.82 7.79
CA ALA A 127 7.55 23.76 6.37
C ALA A 127 8.48 22.58 6.04
N ALA A 128 9.55 22.38 6.83
CA ALA A 128 10.45 21.25 6.69
C ALA A 128 9.74 19.89 6.91
N LYS A 129 8.85 19.79 7.90
CA LYS A 129 8.04 18.57 8.14
C LYS A 129 7.09 18.29 6.97
N LYS A 130 6.43 19.33 6.45
CA LYS A 130 5.55 19.24 5.27
C LYS A 130 6.34 18.78 4.05
N TYR A 131 7.50 19.38 3.79
CA TYR A 131 8.37 19.03 2.66
C TYR A 131 8.85 17.57 2.74
N LYS A 132 9.34 17.13 3.90
CA LYS A 132 9.72 15.71 4.12
C LYS A 132 8.55 14.76 3.87
N LYS A 133 7.32 15.14 4.25
CA LYS A 133 6.12 14.35 3.96
C LYS A 133 5.84 14.28 2.46
N GLN A 134 5.98 15.39 1.74
CA GLN A 134 5.79 15.45 0.29
C GLN A 134 6.83 14.59 -0.46
N ILE A 135 8.11 14.66 -0.07
CA ILE A 135 9.15 13.79 -0.65
C ILE A 135 8.82 12.31 -0.46
N ASN A 136 8.36 11.92 0.73
CA ASN A 136 8.01 10.52 1.00
C ASN A 136 6.77 10.05 0.21
N GLU A 137 5.89 10.97 -0.17
CA GLU A 137 4.69 10.68 -0.97
C GLU A 137 4.99 10.68 -2.48
N PHE A 138 5.99 11.47 -2.89
CA PHE A 138 6.43 11.60 -4.27
C PHE A 138 7.07 10.30 -4.78
N LYS A 139 6.62 9.86 -5.96
CA LYS A 139 7.15 8.67 -6.65
C LYS A 139 7.74 9.11 -8.00
N PRO A 140 9.08 9.12 -8.14
CA PRO A 140 9.72 9.52 -9.40
C PRO A 140 9.42 8.55 -10.54
N ASN A 141 9.25 9.06 -11.76
CA ASN A 141 9.17 8.23 -12.95
C ASN A 141 10.58 7.89 -13.45
N LEU A 142 11.10 6.73 -13.04
CA LEU A 142 12.46 6.30 -13.39
C LEU A 142 12.64 6.04 -14.89
N GLN A 143 11.58 5.67 -15.61
CA GLN A 143 11.67 5.38 -17.04
C GLN A 143 11.89 6.66 -17.86
N GLU A 144 11.10 7.70 -17.61
CA GLU A 144 11.28 9.01 -18.25
C GLU A 144 12.64 9.60 -17.91
N TYR A 145 13.06 9.50 -16.65
CA TYR A 145 14.39 9.95 -16.21
C TYR A 145 15.52 9.23 -16.97
N ASN A 146 15.45 7.90 -17.09
CA ASN A 146 16.46 7.14 -17.82
C ASN A 146 16.50 7.47 -19.32
N LYS A 147 15.33 7.70 -19.94
CA LYS A 147 15.25 8.13 -21.35
C LYS A 147 15.92 9.50 -21.54
N GLN A 148 15.60 10.47 -20.69
CA GLN A 148 16.22 11.80 -20.74
C GLN A 148 17.73 11.73 -20.49
N LYS A 149 18.16 10.89 -19.53
CA LYS A 149 19.57 10.64 -19.26
C LYS A 149 20.30 10.05 -20.46
N GLN A 150 19.70 9.08 -21.15
CA GLN A 150 20.28 8.47 -22.36
C GLN A 150 20.37 9.47 -23.52
N MET A 151 19.32 10.27 -23.74
CA MET A 151 19.33 11.31 -24.77
C MET A 151 20.41 12.36 -24.51
N ALA A 152 20.55 12.81 -23.27
CA ALA A 152 21.59 13.76 -22.90
C ALA A 152 22.99 13.15 -23.01
N LEU A 153 23.15 11.86 -22.66
CA LEU A 153 24.42 11.14 -22.87
C LEU A 153 24.77 11.05 -24.37
N LEU A 154 23.80 10.75 -25.24
CA LEU A 154 24.00 10.72 -26.69
C LEU A 154 24.43 12.09 -27.22
N SER A 155 23.78 13.17 -26.76
CA SER A 155 24.16 14.55 -27.11
C SER A 155 25.57 14.89 -26.63
N SER A 156 25.91 14.50 -25.39
CA SER A 156 27.23 14.72 -24.81
C SER A 156 28.35 13.99 -25.56
N LEU A 157 28.06 12.88 -26.25
CA LEU A 157 29.07 12.17 -27.05
C LEU A 157 29.56 13.00 -28.24
N ASN A 158 28.69 13.86 -28.78
CA ASN A 158 29.05 14.76 -29.89
C ASN A 158 29.82 16.00 -29.41
N THR A 159 29.55 16.49 -28.20
CA THR A 159 30.13 17.73 -27.66
C THR A 159 31.30 17.45 -26.70
N GLY A 160 31.46 16.21 -26.22
CA GLY A 160 32.48 15.81 -25.23
C GLY A 160 32.18 16.23 -23.79
N ASP A 161 31.06 16.91 -23.54
CA ASP A 161 30.74 17.50 -22.25
C ASP A 161 29.44 16.91 -21.66
N THR A 162 29.53 16.35 -20.44
CA THR A 162 28.39 15.72 -19.72
C THR A 162 27.57 16.71 -18.89
N SER A 163 27.97 17.98 -18.91
CA SER A 163 27.36 19.11 -18.19
C SER A 163 25.90 19.37 -18.58
N ASP A 164 25.46 18.91 -19.76
CA ASP A 164 24.10 19.06 -20.25
C ASP A 164 23.05 18.38 -19.36
N PHE A 165 23.37 17.21 -18.77
CA PHE A 165 22.49 16.50 -17.85
C PHE A 165 22.80 16.81 -16.39
N TYR A 166 24.08 16.79 -16.01
CA TYR A 166 24.54 17.14 -14.67
C TYR A 166 24.98 18.60 -14.65
N ARG A 167 23.98 19.48 -14.55
CA ARG A 167 24.16 20.93 -14.69
C ARG A 167 24.72 21.55 -13.42
N ASP A 168 25.65 22.49 -13.59
CA ASP A 168 26.10 23.38 -12.52
C ASP A 168 25.14 24.57 -12.32
N ALA A 169 25.24 25.26 -11.18
CA ALA A 169 24.37 26.37 -10.81
C ALA A 169 24.35 27.52 -11.85
N ASN A 170 25.44 27.68 -12.61
CA ASN A 170 25.58 28.72 -13.63
C ASN A 170 25.13 28.28 -15.04
N SER A 171 24.63 27.05 -15.20
CA SER A 171 24.16 26.55 -16.50
C SER A 171 22.84 27.20 -16.89
N THR A 172 22.75 27.78 -18.09
CA THR A 172 21.52 28.42 -18.63
C THR A 172 20.60 27.46 -19.38
N ALA A 173 20.99 26.18 -19.50
CA ALA A 173 20.26 25.17 -20.28
C ALA A 173 18.85 24.84 -19.72
N TYR A 174 18.48 25.32 -18.53
CA TYR A 174 17.12 25.20 -17.98
C TYR A 174 16.14 26.21 -18.58
N ALA A 175 16.65 27.31 -19.14
CA ALA A 175 15.85 28.36 -19.78
C ALA A 175 15.64 28.11 -21.28
N SER A 176 16.07 26.95 -21.80
CA SER A 176 15.87 26.61 -23.21
C SER A 176 14.39 26.37 -23.50
N ILE A 177 13.96 26.80 -24.70
CA ILE A 177 12.59 26.67 -25.19
C ILE A 177 12.16 25.20 -25.31
N ASP A 178 13.12 24.29 -25.42
CA ASP A 178 12.91 22.84 -25.55
C ASP A 178 12.64 22.16 -24.20
N SER A 179 12.92 22.83 -23.08
CA SER A 179 12.63 22.32 -21.73
C SER A 179 11.16 22.56 -21.33
N LYS A 180 10.22 22.18 -22.20
CA LYS A 180 8.79 22.25 -21.92
C LYS A 180 8.35 20.94 -21.25
N PRO A 181 7.80 20.99 -20.01
CA PRO A 181 7.30 19.79 -19.36
C PRO A 181 6.11 19.22 -20.13
N SER A 182 5.97 17.88 -20.12
CA SER A 182 4.79 17.22 -20.66
C SER A 182 3.53 17.66 -19.93
N THR A 183 2.41 17.76 -20.66
CA THR A 183 1.10 18.10 -20.10
C THR A 183 0.68 17.14 -18.98
N GLU A 184 1.07 15.86 -19.07
CA GLU A 184 0.84 14.89 -18.01
C GLU A 184 1.57 15.23 -16.71
N ALA A 185 2.81 15.69 -16.80
CA ALA A 185 3.60 16.08 -15.64
C ALA A 185 3.01 17.32 -14.96
N VAL A 186 2.54 18.29 -15.75
CA VAL A 186 1.80 19.47 -15.26
C VAL A 186 0.52 19.04 -14.55
N ASN A 187 -0.26 18.14 -15.14
CA ASN A 187 -1.49 17.63 -14.53
C ASN A 187 -1.23 16.88 -13.20
N ARG A 188 -0.12 16.13 -13.09
CA ARG A 188 0.29 15.49 -11.82
C ARG A 188 0.60 16.54 -10.75
N LEU A 189 1.33 17.61 -11.11
CA LEU A 189 1.63 18.73 -10.20
C LEU A 189 0.35 19.42 -9.72
N VAL A 190 -0.57 19.74 -10.63
CA VAL A 190 -1.85 20.40 -10.31
C VAL A 190 -2.65 19.56 -9.32
N LYS A 191 -2.81 18.26 -9.58
CA LYS A 191 -3.48 17.33 -8.65
C LYS A 191 -2.83 17.32 -7.27
N ASP A 192 -1.50 17.36 -7.21
CA ASP A 192 -0.79 17.40 -5.93
C ASP A 192 -0.92 18.74 -5.20
N LEU A 193 -1.08 19.85 -5.92
CA LEU A 193 -1.41 21.16 -5.34
C LEU A 193 -2.83 21.19 -4.79
N GLU A 194 -3.81 20.65 -5.52
CA GLU A 194 -5.20 20.51 -5.05
C GLU A 194 -5.27 19.70 -3.75
N LYS A 195 -4.59 18.55 -3.70
CA LYS A 195 -4.45 17.75 -2.46
C LYS A 195 -3.81 18.55 -1.33
N GLN A 196 -2.86 19.44 -1.61
CA GLN A 196 -2.26 20.30 -0.58
C GLN A 196 -3.25 21.34 -0.06
N VAL A 197 -4.03 21.96 -0.94
CA VAL A 197 -5.08 22.91 -0.58
C VAL A 197 -6.13 22.22 0.28
N GLU A 198 -6.59 21.03 -0.10
CA GLU A 198 -7.53 20.25 0.70
C GLU A 198 -6.99 19.92 2.09
N ARG A 199 -5.73 19.48 2.19
CA ARG A 199 -5.08 19.18 3.48
C ARG A 199 -4.99 20.43 4.35
N ARG A 200 -4.71 21.59 3.76
CA ARG A 200 -4.67 22.88 4.47
C ARG A 200 -6.06 23.25 4.99
N ASN A 201 -7.11 23.11 4.17
CA ASN A 201 -8.48 23.41 4.57
C ASN A 201 -8.96 22.50 5.71
N LYS A 202 -8.52 21.23 5.71
CA LYS A 202 -8.83 20.23 6.75
C LYS A 202 -7.95 20.33 8.00
N PHE A 203 -7.02 21.30 8.08
CA PHE A 203 -6.10 21.46 9.22
C PHE A 203 -6.84 21.87 10.50
N SER A 204 -7.75 22.84 10.40
CA SER A 204 -8.64 23.24 11.50
C SER A 204 -9.94 22.45 11.42
N ARG A 205 -10.08 21.42 12.25
CA ARG A 205 -11.32 20.63 12.32
C ARG A 205 -12.29 21.30 13.28
N ARG A 206 -13.52 21.54 12.84
CA ARG A 206 -14.62 21.97 13.72
C ARG A 206 -14.90 20.85 14.72
N ARG A 207 -14.90 21.18 16.02
CA ARG A 207 -15.37 20.25 17.06
C ARG A 207 -16.88 20.11 16.94
N ARG A 208 -17.42 18.93 17.27
CA ARG A 208 -18.86 18.70 17.31
C ARG A 208 -19.49 19.70 18.28
N TRP A 209 -20.61 20.28 17.86
CA TRP A 209 -21.41 21.12 18.73
C TRP A 209 -22.08 20.24 19.79
N ASP A 210 -22.14 20.74 21.02
CA ASP A 210 -22.73 20.04 22.15
C ASP A 210 -23.94 20.87 22.59
N ASP A 211 -25.15 20.34 22.35
CA ASP A 211 -26.40 21.05 22.56
C ASP A 211 -26.75 21.17 24.06
N ASP A 212 -26.21 20.30 24.89
CA ASP A 212 -26.46 20.27 26.35
C ASP A 212 -25.50 21.18 27.14
N ALA A 213 -24.53 21.79 26.47
CA ALA A 213 -23.55 22.66 27.12
C ALA A 213 -24.15 24.02 27.51
N GLU A 214 -23.79 24.53 28.69
CA GLU A 214 -24.25 25.85 29.15
C GLU A 214 -23.85 26.97 28.18
N VAL A 215 -24.86 27.70 27.68
CA VAL A 215 -24.67 28.77 26.69
C VAL A 215 -24.29 30.07 27.41
N THR A 216 -22.98 30.32 27.52
CA THR A 216 -22.41 31.53 28.14
C THR A 216 -22.26 32.72 27.18
N TYR A 217 -22.88 32.68 26.00
CA TYR A 217 -22.66 33.67 24.95
C TYR A 217 -23.94 34.04 24.20
N ILE A 218 -23.98 35.26 23.65
CA ILE A 218 -25.12 35.80 22.90
C ILE A 218 -24.94 35.64 21.38
N ASN A 219 -23.71 35.75 20.86
CA ASN A 219 -23.41 35.62 19.43
C ASN A 219 -22.20 34.71 19.16
N GLU A 220 -22.00 34.27 17.90
CA GLU A 220 -20.90 33.34 17.56
C GLU A 220 -19.51 33.95 17.79
N ARG A 221 -19.37 35.27 17.61
CA ARG A 221 -18.09 35.98 17.86
C ARG A 221 -17.74 35.98 19.35
N ASN A 222 -18.72 36.18 20.21
CA ASN A 222 -18.64 36.11 21.66
C ASN A 222 -18.32 34.67 22.10
N MET A 223 -18.99 33.65 21.53
CA MET A 223 -18.63 32.25 21.77
C MET A 223 -17.15 31.97 21.50
N ARG A 224 -16.62 32.44 20.36
CA ARG A 224 -15.21 32.24 19.99
C ARG A 224 -14.27 33.02 20.94
N PHE A 225 -14.69 34.18 21.40
CA PHE A 225 -13.95 34.99 22.37
C PHE A 225 -13.93 34.33 23.75
N ASN A 226 -15.07 33.87 24.27
CA ASN A 226 -15.18 33.10 25.50
C ASN A 226 -14.33 31.82 25.42
N LYS A 227 -14.38 31.07 24.30
CA LYS A 227 -13.49 29.92 24.07
C LYS A 227 -12.00 30.27 24.01
N LYS A 228 -11.64 31.51 23.69
CA LYS A 228 -10.24 32.00 23.73
C LYS A 228 -9.83 32.31 25.17
N LEU A 229 -10.69 32.98 25.93
CA LEU A 229 -10.48 33.25 27.35
C LEU A 229 -10.38 31.95 28.14
N SER A 230 -11.27 31.00 27.88
CA SER A 230 -11.32 29.73 28.59
C SER A 230 -9.98 28.98 28.49
N ARG A 231 -9.39 28.90 27.28
CA ARG A 231 -8.07 28.28 27.07
C ARG A 231 -6.93 28.93 27.86
N ALA A 232 -7.02 30.23 28.16
CA ALA A 232 -5.97 30.97 28.84
C ALA A 232 -6.18 31.04 30.36
N TYR A 233 -7.43 31.17 30.80
CA TYR A 233 -7.79 31.52 32.17
C TYR A 233 -8.50 30.41 32.93
N ASP A 234 -9.14 29.42 32.27
CA ASP A 234 -9.90 28.37 32.97
C ASP A 234 -9.06 27.72 34.06
N LYS A 235 -7.79 27.39 33.75
CA LYS A 235 -6.83 26.79 34.69
C LYS A 235 -6.66 27.58 36.00
N TYR A 236 -6.83 28.90 35.98
CA TYR A 236 -6.67 29.78 37.13
C TYR A 236 -8.00 30.17 37.78
N THR A 237 -9.12 29.99 37.07
CA THR A 237 -10.45 30.41 37.53
C THR A 237 -11.38 29.24 37.85
N GLU A 238 -10.86 28.01 37.94
CA GLU A 238 -11.65 26.81 38.26
C GLU A 238 -12.39 26.95 39.59
N GLU A 239 -11.72 27.48 40.63
CA GLU A 239 -12.31 27.69 41.95
C GLU A 239 -13.44 28.74 41.92
N ILE A 240 -13.22 29.86 41.23
CA ILE A 240 -14.23 30.92 41.07
C ILE A 240 -15.46 30.36 40.34
N LYS A 241 -15.23 29.56 39.30
CA LYS A 241 -16.31 28.91 38.54
C LYS A 241 -17.08 27.92 39.40
N ALA A 242 -16.38 27.06 40.15
CA ALA A 242 -17.03 26.11 41.06
C ALA A 242 -17.83 26.81 42.16
N ASN A 243 -17.34 27.94 42.69
CA ASN A 243 -18.06 28.74 43.69
C ASN A 243 -19.31 29.38 43.10
N LEU A 244 -19.26 29.88 41.86
CA LEU A 244 -20.45 30.36 41.14
C LEU A 244 -21.49 29.25 40.95
N GLU A 245 -21.05 28.06 40.52
CA GLU A 245 -21.93 26.89 40.35
C GLU A 245 -22.53 26.40 41.69
N ARG A 246 -21.83 26.61 42.81
CA ARG A 246 -22.30 26.30 44.18
C ARG A 246 -23.13 27.42 44.82
N GLY A 247 -23.42 28.52 44.11
CA GLY A 247 -24.23 29.61 44.64
C GLY A 247 -23.46 30.60 45.51
N THR A 248 -22.19 30.87 45.19
CA THR A 248 -21.32 31.89 45.81
C THR A 248 -20.94 31.67 47.29
N ALA A 249 -21.17 30.47 47.81
CA ALA A 249 -20.64 30.08 49.12
C ALA A 249 -19.11 29.88 49.03
N LEU A 250 -18.37 30.60 49.89
CA LEU A 250 -16.92 30.46 50.08
C LEU A 250 -16.59 29.20 50.90
#